data_AF-A0A1Z8VNN1-F1
#
_entry.id   AF-A0A1Z8VNN1-F1
#
_cell.length_a   1.000
_cell.length_b   1.000
_cell.length_c   1.000
_cell.angle_alpha   90.00
_cell.angle_beta   90.00
_cell.angle_gamma   90.00
#
_symmetry.space_group_name_H-M   'P 1'
#
loop_
_entity.id
_entity.type
_entity.pdbx_description
1 polymer ?
#
loop_
_entity_poly.entity_id
_entity_poly.type
_entity_poly.pdbx_seq_one_letter_code
_entity_poly.pdbx_strand_id
1 'polypeptide(L)'
;MSDLIVLLHEKSLRIPNTVVGLLNKDTKVIYVWDDEYYKNRGYSLKRLVFIYESLCKLPVQILRGDTTQILTSFNPKKVFIPFTADTGLTKLSQSLSRSFNVEIIKDDLFCEEDFDLETKRFFKYWKKAEKTVFFKDGKK
;
A
#
# COMPACT_ATOMS: atom_id res chain seq x y z
N MET A 1 -18.77 -10.92 9.18
CA MET A 1 -18.28 -9.53 9.37
C MET A 1 -16.78 -9.65 9.55
N SER A 2 -15.96 -8.93 8.76
CA SER A 2 -14.49 -9.03 8.88
C SER A 2 -13.99 -8.00 9.88
N ASP A 3 -13.24 -8.45 10.88
CA ASP A 3 -12.71 -7.55 11.91
C ASP A 3 -11.57 -6.67 11.36
N LEU A 4 -10.76 -7.21 10.45
CA LEU A 4 -9.67 -6.50 9.80
C LEU A 4 -9.84 -6.50 8.27
N ILE A 5 -9.69 -5.32 7.67
CA ILE A 5 -9.54 -5.16 6.22
C ILE A 5 -8.14 -4.64 5.93
N VAL A 6 -7.43 -5.30 5.02
CA VAL A 6 -6.22 -4.79 4.37
C VAL A 6 -6.63 -4.20 3.03
N LEU A 7 -6.67 -2.87 2.95
CA LEU A 7 -7.01 -2.13 1.74
C LEU A 7 -5.73 -1.83 0.96
N LEU A 8 -5.50 -2.59 -0.11
CA LEU A 8 -4.40 -2.34 -1.05
C LEU A 8 -4.79 -1.18 -2.00
N HIS A 9 -3.76 -0.53 -2.54
CA HIS A 9 -3.86 0.56 -3.52
C HIS A 9 -2.82 0.35 -4.64
N GLU A 10 -2.84 1.16 -5.70
CA GLU A 10 -2.05 0.90 -6.91
C GLU A 10 -0.52 1.05 -6.72
N LYS A 11 -0.11 1.64 -5.60
CA LYS A 11 1.31 1.74 -5.18
C LYS A 11 1.74 0.58 -4.28
N SER A 12 0.82 -0.30 -3.93
CA SER A 12 1.04 -1.49 -3.11
C SER A 12 0.38 -2.70 -3.78
N LEU A 13 0.90 -3.09 -4.94
CA LEU A 13 0.48 -4.27 -5.71
C LEU A 13 1.13 -5.55 -5.17
N ARG A 14 1.18 -5.66 -3.85
CA ARG A 14 1.56 -6.84 -3.07
C ARG A 14 1.03 -6.68 -1.65
N ILE A 15 0.88 -7.78 -0.93
CA ILE A 15 0.61 -7.72 0.51
C ILE A 15 1.93 -7.34 1.21
N PRO A 16 1.98 -6.29 2.05
CA PRO A 16 3.18 -5.94 2.80
C PRO A 16 3.63 -7.08 3.71
N ASN A 17 4.94 -7.33 3.82
CA ASN A 17 5.47 -8.44 4.62
C ASN A 17 5.08 -8.31 6.09
N THR A 18 5.09 -7.07 6.59
CA THR A 18 4.66 -6.71 7.94
C THR A 18 3.20 -7.04 8.24
N VAL A 19 2.37 -7.23 7.21
CA VAL A 19 0.95 -7.57 7.33
C VAL A 19 0.70 -9.07 7.19
N VAL A 20 1.57 -9.82 6.52
CA VAL A 20 1.37 -11.26 6.23
C VAL A 20 1.11 -12.07 7.49
N GLY A 21 1.89 -11.84 8.56
CA GLY A 21 1.73 -12.52 9.85
C GLY A 21 0.45 -12.17 10.62
N LEU A 22 -0.25 -11.09 10.23
CA LEU A 22 -1.50 -10.64 10.84
C LEU A 22 -2.74 -11.20 10.15
N LEU A 23 -2.57 -11.82 8.96
CA LEU A 23 -3.68 -12.37 8.19
C LEU A 23 -4.24 -13.63 8.85
N ASN A 24 -5.55 -13.66 9.04
CA ASN A 24 -6.29 -14.83 9.50
C ASN A 24 -7.56 -15.05 8.65
N LYS A 25 -8.36 -16.06 8.99
CA LYS A 25 -9.58 -16.40 8.22
C LYS A 25 -10.63 -15.28 8.18
N ASP A 26 -10.64 -14.39 9.17
CA ASP A 26 -11.58 -13.27 9.27
C ASP A 26 -11.04 -11.98 8.64
N THR A 27 -9.79 -12.01 8.16
CA THR A 27 -9.15 -10.87 7.49
C THR A 27 -9.53 -10.84 6.02
N LYS A 28 -9.96 -9.67 5.54
CA LYS A 28 -10.18 -9.45 4.10
C LYS A 28 -9.06 -8.61 3.52
N VAL A 29 -8.36 -9.15 2.52
CA VAL A 29 -7.46 -8.36 1.68
C VAL A 29 -8.26 -7.91 0.46
N ILE A 30 -8.47 -6.61 0.32
CA ILE A 30 -9.29 -6.04 -0.75
C ILE A 30 -8.52 -5.01 -1.56
N TYR A 31 -8.95 -4.84 -2.80
CA TYR A 31 -8.57 -3.74 -3.67
C TYR A 31 -9.84 -3.10 -4.21
N VAL A 32 -10.01 -1.80 -4.02
CA VAL A 32 -11.14 -1.08 -4.60
C VAL A 32 -10.73 -0.43 -5.92
N TRP A 33 -11.36 -0.88 -7.00
CA TRP A 33 -11.33 -0.28 -8.32
C TRP A 33 -12.33 0.87 -8.39
N ASP A 34 -11.85 2.06 -8.06
CA ASP A 34 -12.63 3.30 -8.08
C ASP A 34 -12.38 4.05 -9.40
N ASP A 35 -13.40 4.06 -10.27
CA ASP A 35 -13.30 4.66 -11.61
C ASP A 35 -13.11 6.19 -11.54
N GLU A 36 -13.73 6.86 -10.56
CA GLU A 36 -13.59 8.31 -10.39
C GLU A 36 -12.18 8.65 -9.92
N TYR A 37 -11.65 7.87 -8.97
CA TYR A 37 -10.25 7.98 -8.55
C TYR A 37 -9.30 7.90 -9.76
N TYR A 38 -9.41 6.86 -10.60
CA TYR A 38 -8.52 6.68 -11.74
C TYR A 38 -8.67 7.76 -12.80
N LYS A 39 -9.91 8.21 -13.05
CA LYS A 39 -10.19 9.32 -13.96
C LYS A 39 -9.54 10.61 -13.46
N ASN A 40 -9.67 10.93 -12.17
CA ASN A 40 -9.06 12.11 -11.55
C ASN A 40 -7.52 12.05 -11.56
N ARG A 41 -6.95 10.84 -11.51
CA ARG A 41 -5.51 10.60 -11.59
C ARG A 41 -4.97 10.60 -13.02
N GLY A 42 -5.83 10.67 -14.04
CA GLY A 42 -5.44 10.66 -15.45
C GLY A 42 -4.72 9.38 -15.88
N TYR A 43 -5.08 8.23 -15.31
CA TYR A 43 -4.41 6.98 -15.66
C TYR A 43 -4.77 6.52 -17.06
N SER A 44 -3.75 6.19 -17.86
CA SER A 44 -3.93 5.64 -19.19
C SER A 44 -4.41 4.19 -19.14
N LEU A 45 -5.05 3.73 -20.22
CA LEU A 45 -5.49 2.33 -20.35
C LEU A 45 -4.35 1.33 -20.11
N LYS A 46 -3.16 1.60 -20.66
CA LYS A 46 -1.97 0.73 -20.46
C LYS A 46 -1.64 0.55 -18.98
N ARG A 47 -1.72 1.63 -18.19
CA ARG A 47 -1.45 1.59 -16.76
C ARG A 47 -2.55 0.85 -15.99
N LEU A 48 -3.82 1.06 -16.36
CA LEU A 48 -4.94 0.35 -15.76
C LEU A 48 -4.86 -1.16 -16.02
N VAL A 49 -4.54 -1.57 -17.25
CA VAL A 49 -4.32 -2.98 -17.59
C VAL A 49 -3.20 -3.58 -16.73
N PHE A 50 -2.06 -2.89 -16.61
CA PHE A 50 -0.95 -3.35 -15.76
C PHE A 50 -1.39 -3.56 -14.29
N ILE A 51 -2.13 -2.60 -13.72
CA ILE A 51 -2.65 -2.71 -12.35
C ILE A 51 -3.56 -3.92 -12.23
N TYR A 52 -4.53 -4.07 -13.15
CA TYR A 52 -5.49 -5.17 -13.13
C TYR A 52 -4.82 -6.54 -13.23
N GLU A 53 -3.92 -6.72 -14.20
CA GLU A 53 -3.17 -7.97 -14.37
C GLU A 53 -2.30 -8.32 -13.17
N SER A 54 -1.74 -7.30 -12.50
CA SER A 54 -1.00 -7.50 -11.25
C SER A 54 -1.92 -7.98 -10.13
N LEU A 55 -3.11 -7.39 -9.99
CA LEU A 55 -4.10 -7.78 -8.98
C LEU A 55 -4.63 -9.21 -9.21
N CYS A 56 -4.84 -9.63 -10.46
CA CYS A 56 -5.28 -10.99 -10.77
C CYS A 56 -4.30 -12.07 -10.31
N LYS A 57 -3.03 -11.73 -10.10
CA LYS A 57 -2.00 -12.66 -9.59
C LYS A 57 -1.90 -12.67 -8.06
N LEU A 58 -2.64 -11.81 -7.37
CA LEU A 58 -2.63 -11.69 -5.91
C LEU A 58 -3.87 -12.36 -5.30
N PRO A 59 -3.78 -12.90 -4.08
CA PRO A 59 -4.93 -13.39 -3.33
C PRO A 59 -5.72 -12.22 -2.72
N VAL A 60 -6.26 -11.35 -3.58
CA VAL A 60 -6.99 -10.13 -3.21
C VAL A 60 -8.39 -10.13 -3.80
N GLN A 61 -9.36 -9.65 -3.03
CA GLN A 61 -10.71 -9.42 -3.54
C GLN A 61 -10.75 -8.07 -4.26
N ILE A 62 -10.92 -8.09 -5.58
CA ILE A 62 -11.09 -6.88 -6.39
C ILE A 62 -12.57 -6.49 -6.39
N LEU A 63 -12.88 -5.28 -5.94
CA LEU A 63 -14.23 -4.73 -5.84
C LEU A 63 -14.30 -3.44 -6.66
N ARG A 64 -15.34 -3.24 -7.44
CA ARG A 64 -15.51 -2.01 -8.23
C ARG A 64 -16.51 -1.08 -7.55
N GLY A 65 -16.17 0.20 -7.40
CA GLY A 65 -17.06 1.21 -6.82
C GLY A 65 -16.33 2.24 -5.97
N ASP A 66 -17.10 3.06 -5.26
CA ASP A 66 -16.56 4.05 -4.31
C ASP A 66 -15.93 3.36 -3.09
N THR A 67 -14.72 3.78 -2.75
CA THR A 67 -13.94 3.19 -1.66
C THR A 67 -14.63 3.33 -0.30
N THR A 68 -15.26 4.46 -0.03
CA THR A 68 -15.92 4.74 1.25
C THR A 68 -17.19 3.91 1.42
N GLN A 69 -18.00 3.80 0.38
CA GLN A 69 -19.22 2.98 0.36
C GLN A 69 -18.90 1.50 0.54
N ILE A 70 -17.88 0.98 -0.15
CA ILE A 70 -17.45 -0.41 -0.01
C ILE A 70 -17.00 -0.68 1.43
N LEU A 71 -16.16 0.17 2.02
CA LEU A 71 -15.74 0.01 3.41
C LEU A 71 -16.92 0.12 4.39
N THR A 72 -17.86 1.03 4.14
CA THR A 72 -19.09 1.17 4.95
C THR A 72 -19.92 -0.11 4.91
N SER A 73 -20.06 -0.74 3.74
CA SER A 73 -20.81 -1.98 3.58
C SER A 73 -20.19 -3.17 4.34
N PHE A 74 -18.86 -3.19 4.48
CA PHE A 74 -18.19 -4.22 5.27
C PHE A 74 -18.20 -3.94 6.78
N ASN A 75 -18.31 -2.67 7.18
CA ASN A 75 -18.26 -2.20 8.57
C ASN A 75 -17.09 -2.80 9.37
N PRO A 76 -15.83 -2.61 8.93
CA PRO A 76 -14.66 -3.21 9.58
C PRO A 76 -14.34 -2.57 10.93
N LYS A 77 -13.82 -3.35 11.88
CA LYS A 77 -13.28 -2.79 13.15
C LYS A 77 -11.95 -2.08 12.94
N LYS A 78 -11.18 -2.48 11.93
CA LYS A 78 -9.87 -1.91 11.61
C LYS A 78 -9.58 -1.99 10.11
N VAL A 79 -8.95 -0.95 9.57
CA VAL A 79 -8.51 -0.88 8.17
C VAL A 79 -7.01 -0.62 8.13
N PHE A 80 -6.26 -1.54 7.54
CA PHE A 80 -4.85 -1.36 7.22
C PHE A 80 -4.68 -0.83 5.81
N ILE A 81 -3.92 0.24 5.68
CA ILE A 81 -3.52 0.80 4.38
C ILE A 81 -1.99 0.80 4.32
N PRO A 82 -1.37 0.18 3.32
CA PRO A 82 0.08 0.25 3.14
C PRO A 82 0.56 1.70 3.00
N PHE A 83 1.72 2.00 3.57
CA PHE A 83 2.33 3.32 3.48
C PHE A 83 2.73 3.64 2.03
N THR A 84 2.57 4.91 1.66
CA THR A 84 3.09 5.45 0.41
C THR A 84 3.44 6.92 0.56
N ALA A 85 4.44 7.37 -0.21
CA ALA A 85 4.78 8.80 -0.33
C ALA A 85 3.85 9.55 -1.30
N ASP A 86 2.90 8.87 -1.96
CA ASP A 86 1.96 9.51 -2.88
C ASP A 86 0.95 10.38 -2.13
N THR A 87 1.03 11.68 -2.32
CA THR A 87 0.20 12.66 -1.61
C THR A 87 -1.30 12.49 -1.86
N GLY A 88 -1.70 11.99 -3.03
CA GLY A 88 -3.10 11.73 -3.36
C GLY A 88 -3.66 10.58 -2.52
N LEU A 89 -2.90 9.49 -2.41
CA LEU A 89 -3.25 8.36 -1.56
C LEU A 89 -3.17 8.71 -0.07
N THR A 90 -2.19 9.51 0.36
CA THR A 90 -2.14 10.00 1.74
C THR A 90 -3.41 10.79 2.10
N LYS A 91 -3.88 11.67 1.21
CA LYS A 91 -5.14 12.41 1.39
C LYS A 91 -6.36 11.47 1.44
N LEU A 92 -6.40 10.45 0.58
CA LEU A 92 -7.45 9.44 0.61
C LEU A 92 -7.49 8.71 1.96
N SER A 93 -6.34 8.23 2.44
CA SER A 93 -6.24 7.56 3.75
C SER A 93 -6.67 8.46 4.91
N GLN A 94 -6.28 9.75 4.88
CA GLN A 94 -6.70 10.75 5.87
C GLN A 94 -8.21 11.05 5.81
N SER A 95 -8.81 10.97 4.62
CA SER A 95 -10.26 11.11 4.49
C SER A 95 -10.97 9.90 5.09
N LEU A 96 -10.50 8.69 4.79
CA LEU A 96 -11.05 7.44 5.32
C LEU A 96 -10.92 7.36 6.85
N SER A 97 -9.82 7.86 7.42
CA SER A 97 -9.61 7.85 8.88
C SER A 97 -10.61 8.70 9.67
N ARG A 98 -11.42 9.53 9.00
CA ARG A 98 -12.52 10.28 9.65
C ARG A 98 -13.73 9.40 9.97
N SER A 99 -13.88 8.29 9.25
CA SER A 99 -15.05 7.39 9.35
C SER A 99 -14.66 5.98 9.78
N PHE A 100 -13.40 5.58 9.62
CA PHE A 100 -12.90 4.24 9.94
C PHE A 100 -11.66 4.30 10.83
N ASN A 101 -11.45 3.25 11.61
CA ASN A 101 -10.20 3.04 12.36
C ASN A 101 -9.09 2.61 11.40
N VAL A 102 -8.42 3.59 10.78
CA VAL A 102 -7.37 3.38 9.79
C VAL A 102 -6.00 3.39 10.45
N GLU A 103 -5.18 2.37 10.17
CA GLU A 103 -3.76 2.33 10.51
C GLU A 103 -2.91 2.24 9.23
N ILE A 104 -1.91 3.11 9.14
CA ILE A 104 -0.95 3.11 8.02
C ILE A 104 0.21 2.19 8.37
N ILE A 105 0.39 1.13 7.59
CA ILE A 105 1.44 0.14 7.83
C ILE A 105 2.63 0.40 6.92
N LYS A 106 3.80 0.64 7.52
CA LYS A 106 5.06 0.66 6.80
C LYS A 106 5.54 -0.76 6.57
N ASP A 107 6.10 -0.99 5.39
CA ASP A 107 6.73 -2.26 5.08
C ASP A 107 8.24 -2.19 5.33
N ASP A 108 8.90 -3.34 5.19
CA ASP A 108 10.34 -3.48 5.32
C ASP A 108 11.08 -2.47 4.43
N LEU A 109 11.99 -1.72 5.04
CA LEU A 109 12.85 -0.80 4.30
C LEU A 109 13.81 -1.59 3.41
N PHE A 110 14.08 -1.07 2.22
CA PHE A 110 15.14 -1.60 1.36
C PHE A 110 16.55 -1.44 1.98
N CYS A 111 16.72 -0.42 2.83
CA CYS A 111 17.98 -0.07 3.46
C CYS A 111 17.71 0.50 4.86
N GLU A 112 18.45 0.02 5.85
CA GLU A 112 18.40 0.51 7.24
C GLU A 112 19.66 1.34 7.48
N GLU A 113 19.61 2.62 7.12
CA GLU A 113 20.70 3.58 7.37
C GLU A 113 20.08 4.89 7.85
N ASP A 114 20.71 5.51 8.85
CA ASP A 114 20.34 6.84 9.31
C ASP A 114 20.87 7.88 8.32
N PHE A 115 20.10 8.08 7.25
CA PHE A 115 20.41 9.11 6.28
C PHE A 115 20.12 10.47 6.89
N ASP A 116 21.13 11.05 7.53
CA ASP A 116 21.09 12.47 7.84
C ASP A 116 20.75 13.25 6.55
N LEU A 117 19.79 14.16 6.64
CA LEU A 117 19.00 14.75 5.53
C LEU A 117 19.83 15.51 4.46
N GLU A 118 21.15 15.55 4.61
CA GLU A 118 22.08 16.31 3.78
C GLU A 118 22.40 15.69 2.41
N THR A 119 21.94 14.46 2.12
CA THR A 119 22.25 13.82 0.83
C THR A 119 21.34 14.30 -0.32
N LYS A 120 21.44 15.58 -0.69
CA LYS A 120 20.74 16.18 -1.86
C LYS A 120 21.10 15.54 -3.21
N ARG A 121 22.11 14.67 -3.26
CA ARG A 121 22.60 14.03 -4.49
C ARG A 121 22.51 12.51 -4.34
N PHE A 122 21.91 11.86 -5.34
CA PHE A 122 21.75 10.40 -5.39
C PHE A 122 23.08 9.66 -5.17
N PHE A 123 24.19 10.12 -5.74
CA PHE A 123 25.50 9.48 -5.56
C PHE A 123 25.94 9.39 -4.09
N LYS A 124 25.72 10.45 -3.29
CA LYS A 124 26.07 10.46 -1.86
C LYS A 124 25.16 9.53 -1.06
N TYR A 125 23.87 9.52 -1.39
CA TYR A 125 22.92 8.56 -0.84
C TYR A 125 23.34 7.11 -1.15
N TRP A 126 23.59 6.80 -2.43
CA TRP A 126 23.92 5.45 -2.87
C TRP A 126 25.22 4.93 -2.25
N LYS A 127 26.26 5.76 -2.12
CA LYS A 127 27.52 5.34 -1.47
C LYS A 127 27.36 4.92 0.00
N LYS A 128 26.33 5.40 0.68
CA LYS A 128 25.96 4.95 2.02
C LYS A 128 25.05 3.72 1.94
N ALA A 129 23.96 3.80 1.18
CA ALA A 129 22.95 2.75 1.05
C ALA A 129 23.53 1.43 0.50
N GLU A 130 24.40 1.49 -0.51
CA GLU A 130 25.03 0.33 -1.16
C GLU A 130 25.69 -0.63 -0.15
N LYS A 131 26.14 -0.10 1.00
CA LYS A 131 26.77 -0.89 2.04
C LYS A 131 25.79 -1.79 2.78
N THR A 132 24.49 -1.56 2.76
CA THR A 132 23.51 -2.33 3.56
C THR A 132 22.38 -2.92 2.73
N VAL A 133 22.12 -2.39 1.53
CA VAL A 133 21.06 -2.86 0.62
C VAL A 133 21.15 -4.33 0.21
N PHE A 134 22.34 -4.93 0.21
CA PHE A 134 22.52 -6.36 -0.12
C PHE A 134 22.56 -7.28 1.11
N PHE A 135 22.57 -6.72 2.33
CA PHE A 135 22.69 -7.50 3.56
C PHE A 135 21.39 -8.06 4.09
N LYS A 136 20.27 -7.84 3.39
CA LYS A 136 19.00 -8.41 3.82
C LYS A 136 18.87 -9.93 3.66
N ASP A 137 19.80 -10.61 2.96
CA ASP A 137 19.98 -12.09 3.02
C ASP A 137 21.33 -12.64 2.44
N GLY A 138 22.40 -11.85 2.36
CA GLY A 138 23.71 -12.31 1.83
C GLY A 138 24.87 -11.78 2.65
N LYS A 139 25.22 -12.52 3.71
CA LYS A 139 26.21 -12.27 4.79
C LYS A 139 27.38 -11.32 4.49
N LYS A 140 27.89 -10.70 5.57
CA LYS A 140 29.33 -10.47 5.71
C LYS A 140 30.00 -11.71 6.28
#